data_AF-A0A497CNQ5-F1
#
_entry.id   AF-A0A497CNQ5-F1
#
_cell.length_a   1.000
_cell.length_b   1.000
_cell.length_c   1.000
_cell.angle_alpha   90.00
_cell.angle_beta   90.00
_cell.angle_gamma   90.00
#
_symmetry.space_group_name_H-M   'P 1'
#
loop_
_entity.id
_entity.type
_entity.pdbx_description
1 polymer ?
#
loop_
_entity_poly.entity_id
_entity_poly.type
_entity_poly.pdbx_seq_one_letter_code
_entity_poly.pdbx_strand_id
1 'polypeptide(L)'
;MLLLTEEVNAKESDLFDLDSLAISNNCLEVFVSYSGGCGEADFSLYHTNMVMHSMPPQTVLFLNFKDEDPCRAIIQDTLYFNLSNFDELASSGGIWLKLRDYDRRVLYKFEH
;
A
#
# COMPACT_ATOMS: atom_id res chain seq x y z
N MET A 1 4.87 -7.30 0.01
CA MET A 1 6.21 -6.66 -0.06
C MET A 1 6.10 -5.24 -0.62
N LEU A 2 6.91 -4.27 -0.16
CA LEU A 2 6.99 -2.91 -0.73
C LEU A 2 8.10 -2.85 -1.78
N LEU A 3 7.80 -2.36 -2.98
CA LEU A 3 8.69 -2.36 -4.14
C LEU A 3 8.73 -1.00 -4.83
N LEU A 4 9.90 -0.61 -5.34
CA LEU A 4 10.03 0.53 -6.24
C LEU A 4 9.71 0.09 -7.68
N THR A 5 8.94 0.90 -8.41
CA THR A 5 8.66 0.69 -9.84
C THR A 5 8.83 1.99 -10.64
N GLU A 6 9.32 1.87 -11.87
CA GLU A 6 9.34 2.96 -12.87
C GLU A 6 8.03 3.04 -13.68
N GLU A 7 7.29 1.93 -13.73
CA GLU A 7 6.00 1.84 -14.42
C GLU A 7 4.87 2.26 -13.47
N VAL A 8 4.16 3.33 -13.84
CA VAL A 8 2.90 3.78 -13.21
C VAL A 8 1.69 2.95 -13.65
N ASN A 9 1.87 2.05 -14.62
CA ASN A 9 0.82 1.15 -15.03
C ASN A 9 0.53 0.17 -13.89
N ALA A 10 -0.74 0.11 -13.49
CA ALA A 10 -1.18 -1.01 -12.67
C ALA A 10 -0.81 -2.28 -13.44
N LYS A 11 -0.04 -3.19 -12.81
CA LYS A 11 -0.15 -4.59 -13.20
C LYS A 11 -1.64 -4.97 -13.18
N GLU A 12 -2.03 -5.95 -14.00
CA GLU A 12 -3.36 -6.54 -13.86
C GLU A 12 -3.53 -6.95 -12.39
N SER A 13 -4.53 -6.34 -11.76
CA SER A 13 -4.87 -6.57 -10.36
C SER A 13 -6.27 -7.13 -10.33
N ASP A 14 -6.43 -8.22 -9.59
CA ASP A 14 -7.74 -8.75 -9.26
C ASP A 14 -8.47 -7.80 -8.30
N LEU A 15 -9.78 -8.00 -8.19
CA LEU A 15 -10.66 -7.15 -7.38
C LEU A 15 -10.50 -7.45 -5.89
N PHE A 16 -10.40 -6.38 -5.11
CA PHE A 16 -10.45 -6.39 -3.65
C PHE A 16 -11.08 -5.07 -3.19
N ASP A 17 -11.61 -5.06 -1.98
CA ASP A 17 -12.09 -3.88 -1.28
C ASP A 17 -11.04 -3.39 -0.28
N LEU A 18 -10.79 -2.08 -0.26
CA LEU A 18 -9.99 -1.43 0.79
C LEU A 18 -10.88 -0.98 1.95
N ASP A 19 -10.79 -1.69 3.06
CA ASP A 19 -11.57 -1.39 4.25
C ASP A 19 -10.93 -0.28 5.10
N SER A 20 -9.61 -0.35 5.34
CA SER A 20 -8.90 0.69 6.10
C SER A 20 -7.40 0.78 5.78
N LEU A 21 -6.82 1.92 6.15
CA LEU A 21 -5.40 2.24 5.95
C LEU A 21 -4.88 2.92 7.22
N ALA A 22 -3.84 2.36 7.83
CA ALA A 22 -3.25 2.88 9.07
C ALA A 22 -1.73 2.72 9.09
N ILE A 23 -1.06 3.39 10.03
CA ILE A 23 0.38 3.25 10.27
C ILE A 23 0.59 2.81 11.70
N SER A 24 1.44 1.81 11.88
CA SER A 24 1.81 1.24 13.18
C SER A 24 3.20 0.62 13.08
N ASN A 25 4.07 0.88 14.04
CA ASN A 25 5.41 0.27 14.14
C ASN A 25 6.23 0.32 12.83
N ASN A 26 6.30 1.48 12.18
CA ASN A 26 7.01 1.67 10.90
C ASN A 26 6.44 0.86 9.71
N CYS A 27 5.23 0.33 9.85
CA CYS A 27 4.52 -0.40 8.81
C CYS A 27 3.25 0.32 8.41
N LEU A 28 2.93 0.25 7.13
CA LEU A 28 1.60 0.51 6.60
C LEU A 28 0.76 -0.75 6.81
N GLU A 29 -0.31 -0.59 7.59
CA GLU A 29 -1.35 -1.59 7.76
C GLU A 29 -2.45 -1.31 6.74
N VAL A 30 -2.75 -2.30 5.90
CA VAL A 30 -3.81 -2.23 4.90
C VAL A 30 -4.81 -3.33 5.19
N PHE A 31 -6.01 -2.95 5.61
CA PHE A 31 -7.10 -3.90 5.83
C PHE A 31 -7.91 -4.03 4.55
N VAL A 32 -8.04 -5.25 4.04
CA VAL A 32 -8.69 -5.55 2.76
C VAL A 32 -9.68 -6.69 2.90
N SER A 33 -10.68 -6.71 2.01
CA SER A 33 -11.59 -7.82 1.81
C SER A 33 -11.53 -8.28 0.35
N TYR A 34 -11.47 -9.59 0.09
CA TYR A 34 -11.40 -10.14 -1.27
C TYR A 34 -12.02 -11.54 -1.37
N SER A 35 -12.29 -12.00 -2.60
CA SER A 35 -12.80 -13.35 -2.87
C SER A 35 -11.65 -14.35 -2.92
N GLY A 36 -11.72 -15.46 -2.20
CA GLY A 36 -10.71 -16.54 -2.22
C GLY A 36 -10.98 -17.63 -1.17
N GLY A 37 -9.91 -18.16 -0.56
CA GLY A 37 -9.98 -18.92 0.71
C GLY A 37 -9.40 -20.35 0.70
N CYS A 38 -8.84 -20.80 -0.41
CA CYS A 38 -8.25 -22.11 -0.59
C CYS A 38 -6.74 -22.07 -0.87
N GLY A 39 -6.23 -20.91 -1.32
CA GLY A 39 -4.81 -20.66 -1.56
C GLY A 39 -4.24 -19.48 -0.77
N GLU A 40 -2.97 -19.18 -1.05
CA GLU A 40 -2.30 -17.97 -0.58
C GLU A 40 -2.67 -16.80 -1.50
N ALA A 41 -2.93 -15.63 -0.91
CA ALA A 41 -3.16 -14.39 -1.65
C ALA A 41 -1.86 -13.62 -1.85
N ASP A 42 -1.56 -13.20 -3.09
CA ASP A 42 -0.35 -12.42 -3.39
C ASP A 42 -0.67 -10.93 -3.48
N PHE A 43 -0.31 -10.21 -2.42
CA PHE A 43 -0.37 -8.75 -2.36
C PHE A 43 1.02 -8.12 -2.43
N SER A 44 1.18 -7.20 -3.39
CA SER A 44 2.38 -6.40 -3.58
C SER A 44 2.04 -4.91 -3.58
N LEU A 45 2.80 -4.14 -2.81
CA LEU A 45 2.67 -2.69 -2.74
C LEU A 45 3.82 -2.06 -3.51
N TYR A 46 3.51 -1.19 -4.45
CA TYR A 46 4.50 -0.47 -5.23
C TYR A 46 4.47 1.01 -4.91
N HIS A 47 5.62 1.65 -5.02
CA HIS A 47 5.75 3.10 -5.05
C HIS A 47 6.61 3.50 -6.24
N THR A 48 6.50 4.76 -6.66
CA THR A 48 7.37 5.32 -7.69
C THR A 48 8.39 6.27 -7.05
N ASN A 49 9.39 6.67 -7.83
CA ASN A 49 10.30 7.77 -7.46
C ASN A 49 9.64 9.16 -7.59
N MET A 50 8.39 9.23 -8.03
CA MET A 50 7.69 10.50 -8.20
C MET A 50 7.15 10.96 -6.84
N VAL A 51 7.82 11.98 -6.27
CA VAL A 51 7.39 12.66 -5.05
C VAL A 51 6.85 14.02 -5.44
N MET A 52 5.62 14.31 -5.05
CA MET A 52 5.00 15.61 -5.24
C MET A 52 5.65 16.64 -4.31
N HIS A 53 6.06 17.77 -4.90
CA HIS A 53 6.65 18.89 -4.18
C HIS A 53 5.58 19.68 -3.40
N SER A 54 5.22 19.18 -2.23
CA SER A 54 4.36 19.83 -1.23
C SER A 54 5.05 19.85 0.14
N MET A 55 4.43 20.49 1.13
CA MET A 55 4.89 20.52 2.52
C MET A 55 3.78 20.01 3.45
N PRO A 56 3.85 18.76 3.98
CA PRO A 56 4.86 17.73 3.71
C PRO A 56 4.81 17.16 2.27
N PRO A 57 5.87 16.50 1.77
CA PRO A 57 5.85 15.83 0.47
C PRO A 57 4.78 14.74 0.41
N GLN A 58 4.39 14.34 -0.80
CA GLN A 58 3.42 13.27 -1.01
C GLN A 58 3.90 12.29 -2.09
N THR A 59 3.65 11.00 -1.89
CA THR A 59 3.81 9.97 -2.92
C THR A 59 2.55 9.12 -3.05
N VAL A 60 2.43 8.44 -4.19
CA VAL A 60 1.33 7.53 -4.50
C VAL A 60 1.81 6.09 -4.39
N LEU A 61 1.02 5.28 -3.70
CA LEU A 61 1.22 3.85 -3.53
C LEU A 61 0.22 3.07 -4.38
N PHE A 62 0.63 1.91 -4.86
CA PHE A 62 -0.11 1.06 -5.77
C PHE A 62 -0.21 -0.32 -5.15
N LEU A 63 -1.39 -0.71 -4.67
CA LEU A 63 -1.60 -2.07 -4.19
C LEU A 63 -2.05 -2.95 -5.37
N ASN A 64 -1.35 -4.05 -5.58
CA ASN A 64 -1.68 -5.06 -6.56
C ASN A 64 -2.07 -6.34 -5.84
N PHE A 65 -3.17 -6.93 -6.27
CA PHE A 65 -3.64 -8.22 -5.84
C PHE A 65 -3.60 -9.19 -7.03
N LYS A 66 -3.01 -10.36 -6.83
CA LYS A 66 -3.08 -11.46 -7.81
C LYS A 66 -3.57 -12.71 -7.11
N ASP A 67 -4.63 -13.29 -7.65
CA ASP A 67 -5.21 -14.53 -7.17
C ASP A 67 -5.58 -15.46 -8.33
N GLU A 68 -5.17 -16.72 -8.19
CA GLU A 68 -5.51 -17.79 -9.14
C GLU A 68 -6.46 -18.82 -8.49
N ASP A 69 -6.97 -18.52 -7.28
CA ASP A 69 -7.87 -19.38 -6.51
C ASP A 69 -9.31 -19.37 -7.05
N PRO A 70 -9.90 -20.54 -7.38
CA PRO A 70 -11.30 -20.61 -7.82
C PRO A 70 -12.31 -20.42 -6.69
N CYS A 71 -11.88 -20.41 -5.42
CA CYS A 71 -12.74 -20.27 -4.26
C CYS A 71 -13.35 -18.87 -4.18
N ARG A 72 -14.56 -18.82 -3.59
CA ARG A 72 -15.39 -17.61 -3.57
C ARG A 72 -15.85 -17.23 -2.15
N ALA A 73 -15.08 -17.63 -1.14
CA ALA A 73 -15.32 -17.15 0.20
C ALA A 73 -14.85 -15.69 0.29
N ILE A 74 -15.51 -14.88 1.13
CA ILE A 74 -15.03 -13.55 1.45
C ILE A 74 -13.98 -13.69 2.55
N ILE A 75 -12.75 -13.30 2.22
CA ILE A 75 -11.60 -13.27 3.11
C ILE A 75 -11.37 -11.82 3.55
N GLN A 76 -11.06 -11.63 4.82
CA GLN A 76 -10.63 -10.35 5.38
C GLN A 76 -9.22 -10.52 5.91
N ASP A 77 -8.30 -9.67 5.48
CA ASP A 77 -6.90 -9.78 5.87
C ASP A 77 -6.26 -8.42 6.12
N THR A 78 -5.25 -8.42 6.99
CA THR A 78 -4.43 -7.23 7.29
C THR A 78 -3.03 -7.43 6.74
N LEU A 79 -2.71 -6.64 5.72
CA LEU A 79 -1.42 -6.63 5.07
C LEU A 79 -0.48 -5.64 5.75
N TYR A 80 0.78 -6.03 5.93
CA TYR A 80 1.80 -5.19 6.56
C TYR A 80 2.93 -4.90 5.57
N PHE A 81 3.23 -3.62 5.35
CA PHE A 81 4.32 -3.19 4.49
C PHE A 81 5.28 -2.28 5.27
N ASN A 82 6.54 -2.70 5.40
CA ASN A 82 7.58 -1.89 6.01
C ASN A 82 7.79 -0.58 5.22
N LEU A 83 7.82 0.56 5.91
CA LEU A 83 7.91 1.90 5.33
C LEU A 83 9.31 2.51 5.36
N SER A 84 10.35 1.75 5.70
CA SER A 84 11.72 2.26 5.83
C SER A 84 12.28 2.89 4.55
N ASN A 85 11.74 2.52 3.39
CA ASN A 85 12.06 3.17 2.11
C ASN A 85 11.74 4.68 2.10
N PHE A 86 10.93 5.16 3.04
CA PHE A 86 10.50 6.55 3.15
C PHE A 86 11.12 7.31 4.33
N ASP A 87 12.01 6.70 5.12
CA ASP A 87 12.55 7.29 6.36
C ASP A 87 13.24 8.64 6.12
N GLU A 88 14.06 8.73 5.06
CA GLU A 88 14.75 9.97 4.69
C GLU A 88 13.76 11.09 4.32
N LEU A 89 12.75 10.78 3.50
CA LEU A 89 11.73 11.74 3.10
C LEU A 89 10.84 12.14 4.29
N ALA A 90 10.57 11.21 5.20
CA ALA A 90 9.73 11.43 6.36
C ALA A 90 10.43 12.22 7.48
N SER A 91 11.75 12.33 7.45
CA SER A 91 12.54 13.05 8.46
C SER A 91 12.25 14.56 8.51
N SER A 92 11.67 15.14 7.45
CA SER A 92 11.32 16.56 7.37
C SER A 92 9.82 16.81 7.58
N GLY A 93 9.30 16.39 8.75
CA GLY A 93 7.89 16.60 9.12
C GLY A 93 6.90 15.58 8.57
N GLY A 94 7.39 14.52 7.92
CA GLY A 94 6.64 13.39 7.40
C GLY A 94 6.47 13.36 5.89
N ILE A 95 5.81 12.31 5.40
CA ILE A 95 5.41 12.14 4.00
C ILE A 95 3.98 11.62 3.95
N TRP A 96 3.16 12.22 3.08
CA TRP A 96 1.83 11.71 2.78
C TRP A 96 1.93 10.51 1.84
N LEU A 97 1.42 9.36 2.29
CA LEU A 97 1.29 8.15 1.50
C LEU A 97 -0.17 8.02 1.07
N LYS A 98 -0.45 8.21 -0.22
CA LYS A 98 -1.80 8.08 -0.79
C LYS A 98 -1.92 6.73 -1.51
N LEU A 99 -2.93 5.94 -1.21
CA LEU A 99 -3.20 4.74 -2.02
C LEU A 99 -3.95 5.16 -3.30
N ARG A 100 -3.46 4.73 -4.47
CA ARG A 100 -4.08 5.03 -5.75
C ARG A 100 -5.51 4.49 -5.79
N ASP A 101 -6.40 5.18 -6.49
CA ASP A 101 -7.82 4.82 -6.69
C ASP A 101 -8.71 4.95 -5.44
N TYR A 102 -8.11 5.21 -4.28
CA TYR A 102 -8.81 5.49 -3.03
C TYR A 102 -8.57 6.94 -2.58
N ASP A 103 -9.58 7.55 -1.96
CA ASP A 103 -9.43 8.88 -1.34
C ASP A 103 -8.80 8.80 0.07
N ARG A 104 -8.07 7.71 0.34
CA ARG A 104 -7.40 7.46 1.63
C ARG A 104 -5.91 7.76 1.52
N ARG A 105 -5.41 8.47 2.53
CA ARG A 105 -3.98 8.74 2.73
C ARG A 105 -3.63 8.73 4.21
N VAL A 106 -2.39 8.41 4.50
CA VAL A 106 -1.83 8.42 5.85
C VAL A 106 -0.54 9.24 5.87
N LEU A 107 -0.28 9.93 6.99
CA LEU A 107 0.95 10.67 7.19
C LEU A 107 1.94 9.77 7.90
N TYR A 108 2.99 9.38 7.20
CA TYR A 108 4.11 8.69 7.80
C TYR A 108 5.10 9.70 8.36
N LYS A 109 5.47 9.53 9.64
CA LYS A 109 6.53 10.30 10.30
C LYS A 109 7.54 9.31 10.84
N PHE A 110 8.81 9.56 10.52
CA PHE A 110 9.90 8.80 11.09
C PHE A 110 10.38 9.52 12.35
N GLU A 111 10.19 8.89 13.51
CA GLU A 111 10.75 9.34 14.78
C GLU A 111 12.05 8.56 15.03
N HIS A 112 13.13 9.28 15.33
CA HIS A 112 14.44 8.70 15.63
C HIS A 112 14.49 8.09 17.03
#